data_AF-A0A3D6DTW7-F1
#
_entry.id   AF-A0A3D6DTW7-F1
#
_cell.length_a   1.000
_cell.length_b   1.000
_cell.length_c   1.000
_cell.angle_alpha   90.00
_cell.angle_beta   90.00
_cell.angle_gamma   90.00
#
_symmetry.space_group_name_H-M   'P 1'
#
loop_
_entity.id
_entity.type
_entity.pdbx_description
1 polymer ?
#
loop_
_entity_poly.entity_id
_entity_poly.type
_entity_poly.pdbx_seq_one_letter_code
_entity_poly.pdbx_strand_id
1 'polypeptide(L)' 'LAQGWPALEALLAGVHLHGTAADACVATGQGPVGLTAGEIIDSARACLNRWIAHGR' A
#
# COMPACT_ATOMS: atom_id res chain seq x y z
N LEU A 1 -4.20 11.78 12.47
CA LEU A 1 -3.54 10.75 11.62
C LEU A 1 -4.59 9.76 11.15
N ALA A 2 -4.29 8.97 10.10
CA ALA A 2 -5.11 7.83 9.66
C ALA A 2 -6.62 8.09 9.42
N GLN A 3 -7.00 9.32 9.03
CA GLN A 3 -8.38 9.67 8.66
C GLN A 3 -9.44 9.27 9.72
N GLY A 4 -9.08 9.31 11.01
CA GLY A 4 -10.01 9.01 12.11
C GLY A 4 -10.11 7.53 12.49
N TRP A 5 -9.34 6.64 11.86
CA TRP A 5 -9.30 5.23 12.23
C TRP A 5 -8.65 5.02 13.61
N PRO A 6 -9.10 4.00 14.38
CA PRO A 6 -8.41 3.63 15.59
C PRO A 6 -6.98 3.16 15.28
N ALA A 7 -6.07 3.48 16.21
CA ALA A 7 -4.63 3.49 15.92
C ALA A 7 -4.07 2.11 15.56
N LEU A 8 -4.58 1.05 16.18
CA LEU A 8 -4.13 -0.32 15.93
C LEU A 8 -4.52 -0.78 14.52
N GLU A 9 -5.77 -0.57 14.13
CA GLU A 9 -6.32 -0.92 12.82
C GLU A 9 -5.63 -0.12 11.71
N ALA A 10 -5.41 1.17 11.95
CA ALA A 10 -4.64 2.03 11.04
C ALA A 10 -3.20 1.52 10.84
N LEU A 11 -2.53 1.09 11.92
CA LEU A 11 -1.18 0.53 11.85
C LEU A 11 -1.16 -0.77 11.05
N LEU A 12 -2.06 -1.71 11.37
CA LEU A 12 -2.16 -3.00 10.69
C LEU A 12 -2.44 -2.83 9.19
N ALA A 13 -3.44 -2.01 8.85
CA ALA A 13 -3.78 -1.71 7.46
C ALA A 13 -2.63 -1.01 6.73
N GLY A 14 -1.94 -0.06 7.38
CA GLY A 14 -0.82 0.67 6.80
C GLY A 14 0.36 -0.23 6.44
N VAL A 15 0.77 -1.13 7.34
CA VAL A 15 1.87 -2.07 7.10
C VAL A 15 1.49 -3.07 6.00
N HIS A 16 0.26 -3.60 6.03
CA HIS A 16 -0.22 -4.51 4.99
C HIS A 16 -0.29 -3.83 3.61
N LEU A 17 -0.78 -2.59 3.56
CA LEU A 17 -0.83 -1.80 2.34
C LEU A 17 0.57 -1.53 1.78
N HIS A 18 1.54 -1.20 2.63
CA HIS A 18 2.91 -0.95 2.20
C HIS A 18 3.55 -2.19 1.56
N GLY A 19 3.43 -3.36 2.19
CA GLY A 19 3.93 -4.62 1.62
C GLY A 19 3.23 -4.97 0.30
N THR A 20 1.90 -4.90 0.28
CA THR A 20 1.12 -5.17 -0.94
C THR A 20 1.49 -4.23 -2.10
N ALA A 21 1.75 -2.95 -1.80
CA ALA A 21 2.15 -1.97 -2.79
C ALA A 21 3.56 -2.25 -3.35
N ALA A 22 4.50 -2.63 -2.49
CA ALA A 22 5.85 -3.03 -2.91
C ALA A 22 5.80 -4.31 -3.78
N ASP A 23 5.00 -5.31 -3.40
CA ASP A 23 4.81 -6.53 -4.19
C ASP A 23 4.22 -6.21 -5.57
N ALA A 24 3.26 -5.28 -5.65
CA ALA A 24 2.71 -4.83 -6.92
C ALA A 24 3.74 -4.12 -7.80
N CYS A 25 4.63 -3.28 -7.23
CA CYS A 25 5.74 -2.68 -7.97
C CYS A 25 6.66 -3.76 -8.56
N VAL A 26 7.06 -4.74 -7.73
CA VAL A 26 7.91 -5.87 -8.16
C VAL A 26 7.25 -6.69 -9.26
N ALA A 27 5.95 -6.97 -9.14
CA ALA A 27 5.18 -7.68 -10.16
C ALA A 27 5.14 -6.93 -11.51
N THR A 28 5.29 -5.61 -11.50
CA THR A 28 5.39 -4.77 -12.71
C THR A 28 6.84 -4.54 -13.19
N GLY A 29 7.82 -5.19 -12.57
CA GLY A 29 9.23 -5.09 -12.94
C GLY A 29 10.01 -3.96 -12.27
N GLN A 30 9.44 -3.30 -11.25
CA GLN A 30 10.12 -2.27 -10.46
C GLN A 30 10.62 -2.87 -9.14
N GLY A 31 11.93 -3.12 -9.06
CA GLY A 31 12.57 -3.77 -7.91
C GLY A 31 12.77 -5.28 -8.08
N PRO A 32 12.97 -6.05 -7.00
CA PRO A 32 12.96 -5.60 -5.60
C PRO A 32 14.22 -4.80 -5.23
N VAL A 33 15.34 -5.07 -5.90
CA VAL A 33 16.61 -4.36 -5.65
C VAL A 33 16.52 -2.94 -6.22
N GLY A 34 16.81 -1.95 -5.38
CA GLY A 34 16.80 -0.54 -5.78
C GLY A 34 15.43 0.13 -5.76
N LEU A 35 14.35 -0.59 -5.39
CA LEU A 35 13.04 0.03 -5.19
C LEU A 35 13.11 1.02 -4.03
N THR A 36 12.71 2.26 -4.30
CA THR A 36 12.73 3.36 -3.33
C THR A 36 11.35 3.59 -2.72
N ALA A 37 11.32 4.22 -1.54
CA ALA A 37 10.05 4.55 -0.88
C ALA A 37 9.15 5.49 -1.72
N GLY A 38 9.73 6.35 -2.55
CA GLY A 38 9.00 7.27 -3.42
C GLY A 38 8.23 6.55 -4.55
N GLU A 39 8.72 5.41 -5.01
CA GLU A 39 8.10 4.64 -6.09
C GLU A 39 6.89 3.80 -5.61
N ILE A 40 6.77 3.57 -4.30
CA ILE A 40 5.69 2.78 -3.71
C ILE A 40 4.38 3.58 -3.62
N ILE A 41 4.43 4.92 -3.57
CA ILE A 41 3.27 5.73 -3.18
C ILE A 41 2.08 5.64 -4.15
N ASP A 42 2.36 5.57 -5.46
CA ASP A 42 1.31 5.46 -6.48
C ASP A 42 0.66 4.07 -6.45
N SER A 43 1.48 3.02 -6.29
CA SER A 43 1.00 1.64 -6.10
C SER A 43 0.13 1.52 -4.85
N ALA A 44 0.55 2.11 -3.73
CA ALA A 44 -0.22 2.11 -2.48
C ALA A 44 -1.58 2.81 -2.63
N ARG A 45 -1.61 3.97 -3.30
CA ARG A 45 -2.88 4.68 -3.58
C ARG A 45 -3.81 3.82 -4.42
N ALA A 46 -3.29 3.18 -5.47
CA ALA A 46 -4.07 2.30 -6.34
C ALA A 46 -4.60 1.07 -5.59
N CYS A 47 -3.79 0.43 -4.74
CA CYS A 47 -4.21 -0.69 -3.89
C CYS A 47 -5.36 -0.29 -2.96
N LEU A 48 -5.20 0.79 -2.19
CA LEU A 48 -6.22 1.24 -1.24
C LEU A 48 -7.54 1.58 -1.95
N ASN A 49 -7.48 2.29 -3.08
CA ASN A 49 -8.67 2.62 -3.86
C ASN A 49 -9.40 1.36 -4.38
N ARG A 50 -8.65 0.35 -4.83
CA ARG A 50 -9.25 -0.95 -5.23
C ARG A 50 -9.90 -1.65 -4.05
N TRP A 51 -9.27 -1.66 -2.88
CA TRP A 51 -9.88 -2.25 -1.68
C TRP A 51 -11.16 -1.55 -1.29
N ILE A 52 -11.21 -0.22 -1.35
CA ILE A 52 -12.45 0.55 -1.06
C ILE A 52 -13.53 0.27 -2.12
N ALA A 53 -13.16 0.18 -3.39
CA ALA A 53 -14.11 -0.08 -4.48
C ALA A 53 -14.68 -1.51 -4.47
N HIS A 54 -13.96 -2.48 -3.89
CA HIS A 54 -14.31 -3.91 -3.95
C HIS A 54 -14.52 -4.58 -2.58
N GLY A 55 -14.21 -3.90 -1.49
CA GLY A 55 -14.42 -4.35 -0.12
C GLY A 55 -15.89 -4.24 0.24
N ARG A 56 -16.61 -5.37 0.14
CA ARG A 56 -17.92 -5.53 0.77
C ARG A 56 -17.75 -5.91 2.22
#